data_AF-A0A937C8H2-F1
#
_entry.id   AF-A0A937C8H2-F1
#
_cell.length_a   1.000
_cell.length_b   1.000
_cell.length_c   1.000
_cell.angle_alpha   90.00
_cell.angle_beta   90.00
_cell.angle_gamma   90.00
#
_symmetry.space_group_name_H-M   'P 1'
#
loop_
_entity.id
_entity.type
_entity.pdbx_description
1 polymer ?
#
loop_
_entity_poly.entity_id
_entity_poly.type
_entity_poly.pdbx_seq_one_letter_code
_entity_poly.pdbx_strand_id
1 'polypeptide(L)'
;MKKLFILLLISFSSVVSFAQGIGKAELKVLQQKEDSLKDYSIKIIQGISAENRFNADSMFTRVLVRALKTKHSFHYPFDSLQTVSVLYSPDSVFRIFTWQLVINENVIRQHGAIQMKTYDGSLKLYGLIDKSDVTSNIADTIGNHNGWIGAIYYKIIAKRSSNQNYYTLLGFDENNIRSSRKIIEVLNFINDEPVFGGRYFSYENDGVFKSARSRYIMEYKKEAGPRLNYDKELDMIIVEHLVSESNQPNKKWTLIGDGDYEGFKWMNGKWVHVEKVFNVMTPDGQAPVPNPIRDPSGNLDENKLKGAEEPVPAKPKGKGDN
;
A
#
# COMPACT_ATOMS: atom_id res chain seq x y z
N MET A 1 5.59 -11.18 -70.57
CA MET A 1 4.70 -11.52 -69.44
C MET A 1 4.99 -10.56 -68.31
N LYS A 2 3.97 -9.79 -67.90
CA LYS A 2 4.05 -8.67 -66.95
C LYS A 2 4.14 -9.20 -65.51
N LYS A 3 5.03 -8.65 -64.69
CA LYS A 3 4.85 -8.63 -63.23
C LYS A 3 4.95 -7.17 -62.77
N LEU A 4 3.78 -6.67 -62.37
CA LEU A 4 3.51 -5.33 -61.90
C LEU A 4 3.94 -5.25 -60.43
N PHE A 5 4.95 -4.44 -60.12
CA PHE A 5 5.30 -4.10 -58.74
C PHE A 5 4.42 -2.91 -58.32
N ILE A 6 3.41 -3.16 -57.48
CA ILE A 6 2.67 -2.10 -56.79
C ILE A 6 3.28 -1.99 -55.40
N LEU A 7 4.06 -0.93 -55.20
CA LEU A 7 4.55 -0.49 -53.89
C LEU A 7 3.39 0.23 -53.18
N LEU A 8 2.76 -0.42 -52.20
CA LEU A 8 1.73 0.22 -51.37
C LEU A 8 2.42 0.96 -50.21
N LEU A 9 2.64 2.26 -50.37
CA LEU A 9 3.04 3.16 -49.29
C LEU A 9 1.82 3.37 -48.38
N ILE A 10 1.71 2.59 -47.31
CA ILE A 10 0.74 2.89 -46.25
C ILE A 10 1.41 3.91 -45.30
N SER A 11 1.09 5.19 -45.50
CA SER A 11 1.32 6.24 -44.52
C SER A 11 0.43 6.00 -43.30
N PHE A 12 0.92 5.28 -42.30
CA PHE A 12 0.26 5.22 -41.00
C PHE A 12 0.64 6.49 -40.21
N SER A 13 -0.04 7.59 -40.51
CA SER A 13 -0.09 8.77 -39.66
C SER A 13 -1.02 8.47 -38.48
N SER A 14 -0.66 7.54 -37.60
CA SER A 14 -1.26 7.43 -36.28
C SER A 14 -0.56 8.42 -35.35
N VAL A 15 -0.89 9.71 -35.50
CA VAL A 15 -0.66 10.68 -34.44
C VAL A 15 -1.67 10.35 -33.35
N VAL A 16 -1.31 9.40 -32.50
CA VAL A 16 -1.98 9.19 -31.22
C VAL A 16 -1.46 10.30 -30.30
N SER A 17 -1.92 11.54 -30.52
CA SER A 17 -1.73 12.64 -29.56
C SER A 17 -2.67 12.43 -28.37
N PHE A 18 -2.38 11.42 -27.54
CA PHE A 18 -2.83 11.37 -26.15
C PHE A 18 -1.68 11.81 -25.24
N ALA A 19 -1.23 13.04 -25.47
CA ALA A 19 -0.40 13.76 -24.53
C ALA A 19 -1.06 15.13 -24.26
N GLN A 20 -2.27 15.11 -23.70
CA GLN A 20 -2.70 16.24 -22.86
C GLN A 20 -1.94 16.13 -21.53
N GLY A 21 -0.61 16.22 -21.62
CA GLY A 21 0.28 16.29 -20.47
C GLY A 21 0.19 17.67 -19.82
N ILE A 22 0.84 17.80 -18.68
CA ILE A 22 0.95 19.07 -17.97
C ILE A 22 1.67 20.07 -18.89
N GLY A 23 1.05 21.23 -19.13
CA GLY A 23 1.67 22.30 -19.91
C GLY A 23 2.92 22.86 -19.20
N LYS A 24 3.83 23.48 -19.96
CA LYS A 24 5.11 23.98 -19.40
C LYS A 24 4.91 25.01 -18.28
N ALA A 25 3.91 25.88 -18.42
CA ALA A 25 3.59 26.90 -17.42
C ALA A 25 3.02 26.24 -16.14
N GLU A 26 2.09 25.31 -16.30
CA GLU A 26 1.50 24.53 -15.21
C GLU A 26 2.55 23.72 -14.46
N LEU A 27 3.47 23.08 -15.20
CA LEU A 27 4.58 22.31 -14.63
C LEU A 27 5.47 23.19 -13.75
N LYS A 28 5.85 24.38 -14.23
CA LYS A 28 6.65 25.33 -13.46
C LYS A 28 5.92 25.79 -12.20
N VAL A 29 4.62 26.04 -12.28
CA VAL A 29 3.79 26.41 -11.13
C VAL A 29 3.71 25.27 -10.10
N LEU A 30 3.60 24.02 -10.56
CA LEU A 30 3.56 22.84 -9.68
C LEU A 30 4.90 22.63 -8.97
N GLN A 31 6.02 22.73 -9.68
CA GLN A 31 7.37 22.63 -9.11
C GLN A 31 7.60 23.67 -8.01
N GLN A 32 7.27 24.95 -8.28
CA GLN A 32 7.40 26.02 -7.28
C GLN A 32 6.54 25.79 -6.02
N LYS A 33 5.34 25.22 -6.20
CA LYS A 33 4.46 24.89 -5.07
C LYS A 33 4.99 23.69 -4.31
N GLU A 34 5.51 22.68 -5.00
CA GLU A 34 6.14 21.52 -4.39
C GLU A 34 7.35 21.90 -3.53
N ASP A 35 8.18 22.84 -3.98
CA ASP A 35 9.30 23.36 -3.18
C ASP A 35 8.82 23.90 -1.82
N SER A 36 7.70 24.63 -1.79
CA SER A 36 7.10 25.11 -0.55
C SER A 36 6.46 23.99 0.27
N LEU A 37 5.78 23.04 -0.40
CA LEU A 37 5.15 21.90 0.25
C LEU A 37 6.16 21.02 0.98
N LYS A 38 7.33 20.81 0.38
CA LYS A 38 8.41 20.00 0.96
C LYS A 38 8.86 20.55 2.32
N ASP A 39 9.07 21.86 2.41
CA ASP A 39 9.51 22.48 3.66
C ASP A 39 8.42 22.38 4.74
N TYR A 40 7.16 22.63 4.39
CA TYR A 40 6.05 22.44 5.33
C TYR A 40 5.86 20.98 5.72
N SER A 41 5.97 20.02 4.79
CA SER A 41 5.72 18.61 5.07
C SER A 41 6.72 18.04 6.07
N ILE A 42 7.97 18.50 6.05
CA ILE A 42 8.99 18.16 7.05
C ILE A 42 8.63 18.78 8.41
N LYS A 43 8.24 20.07 8.42
CA LYS A 43 7.89 20.81 9.64
C LYS A 43 6.64 20.28 10.34
N ILE A 44 5.70 19.65 9.64
CA ILE A 44 4.54 18.97 10.25
C ILE A 44 5.00 17.90 11.25
N ILE A 45 6.08 17.18 10.93
CA ILE A 45 6.61 16.10 11.77
C ILE A 45 7.66 16.62 12.75
N GLN A 46 8.60 17.45 12.27
CA GLN A 46 9.81 17.84 13.00
C GLN A 46 9.71 19.20 13.72
N GLY A 47 8.59 19.91 13.61
CA GLY A 47 8.39 21.19 14.28
C GLY A 47 8.56 21.05 15.80
N ILE A 48 9.31 21.96 16.42
CA ILE A 48 9.68 21.91 17.84
C ILE A 48 8.44 21.92 18.74
N SER A 49 7.52 22.88 18.54
CA SER A 49 6.28 22.99 19.29
C SER A 49 5.09 22.40 18.51
N ALA A 50 4.05 22.00 19.22
CA ALA A 50 2.79 21.61 18.59
C ALA A 50 2.23 22.74 17.70
N GLU A 51 2.31 24.00 18.15
CA GLU A 51 1.90 25.17 17.38
C GLU A 51 2.63 25.27 16.03
N ASN A 52 3.95 25.05 16.00
CA ASN A 52 4.72 25.05 14.76
C ASN A 52 4.23 23.96 13.79
N ARG A 53 3.92 22.77 14.32
CA ARG A 53 3.39 21.64 13.52
C ARG A 53 1.98 21.94 12.99
N PHE A 54 1.09 22.50 13.81
CA PHE A 54 -0.24 22.95 13.38
C PHE A 54 -0.17 24.04 12.30
N ASN A 55 0.69 25.04 12.48
CA ASN A 55 0.88 26.10 11.50
C ASN A 55 1.44 25.54 10.18
N ALA A 56 2.42 24.64 10.25
CA ALA A 56 2.96 23.95 9.08
C ALA A 56 1.89 23.13 8.35
N ASP A 57 1.06 22.38 9.07
CA ASP A 57 -0.02 21.57 8.49
C ASP A 57 -1.10 22.44 7.82
N SER A 58 -1.48 23.55 8.46
CA SER A 58 -2.41 24.52 7.89
C SER A 58 -1.87 25.17 6.61
N MET A 59 -0.57 25.50 6.59
CA MET A 59 0.08 26.07 5.40
C MET A 59 0.24 25.03 4.30
N PHE A 60 0.68 23.82 4.64
CA PHE A 60 0.79 22.68 3.73
C PHE A 60 -0.54 22.42 3.03
N THR A 61 -1.62 22.25 3.79
CA THR A 61 -2.96 21.98 3.25
C THR A 61 -3.40 23.08 2.27
N ARG A 62 -3.20 24.35 2.61
CA ARG A 62 -3.54 25.49 1.74
C ARG A 62 -2.70 25.54 0.47
N VAL A 63 -1.40 25.24 0.54
CA VAL A 63 -0.53 25.18 -0.63
C VAL A 63 -0.89 23.98 -1.50
N LEU A 64 -1.17 22.82 -0.90
CA LEU A 64 -1.49 21.58 -1.60
C LEU A 64 -2.76 21.77 -2.42
N VAL A 65 -3.85 22.24 -1.81
CA VAL A 65 -5.10 22.54 -2.54
C VAL A 65 -4.86 23.52 -3.69
N ARG A 66 -4.03 24.55 -3.49
CA ARG A 66 -3.67 25.48 -4.58
C ARG A 66 -2.83 24.84 -5.68
N ALA A 67 -2.00 23.84 -5.38
CA ALA A 67 -1.26 23.06 -6.36
C ALA A 67 -2.18 22.12 -7.14
N LEU A 68 -3.10 21.45 -6.45
CA LEU A 68 -4.07 20.55 -7.06
C LEU A 68 -5.06 21.30 -7.98
N LYS A 69 -5.31 22.59 -7.73
CA LYS A 69 -6.09 23.46 -8.63
C LYS A 69 -5.41 23.76 -9.97
N THR A 70 -4.10 23.54 -10.10
CA THR A 70 -3.42 23.67 -11.40
C THR A 70 -4.00 22.65 -12.37
N LYS A 71 -4.33 23.08 -13.59
CA LYS A 71 -4.91 22.21 -14.62
C LYS A 71 -4.00 21.01 -14.89
N HIS A 72 -4.59 19.82 -15.00
CA HIS A 72 -3.88 18.55 -15.20
C HIS A 72 -2.91 18.17 -14.06
N SER A 73 -3.03 18.76 -12.87
CA SER A 73 -2.19 18.44 -11.69
C SER A 73 -2.23 16.97 -11.30
N PHE A 74 -3.28 16.22 -11.66
CA PHE A 74 -3.40 14.79 -11.43
C PHE A 74 -2.17 14.01 -11.93
N HIS A 75 -1.52 14.47 -13.00
CA HIS A 75 -0.35 13.80 -13.59
C HIS A 75 0.99 14.17 -12.94
N TYR A 76 0.99 15.07 -11.95
CA TYR A 76 2.20 15.55 -11.29
C TYR A 76 2.50 14.72 -10.05
N PRO A 77 3.64 14.03 -9.96
CA PRO A 77 3.81 12.96 -8.97
C PRO A 77 4.02 13.44 -7.53
N PHE A 78 4.55 14.67 -7.32
CA PHE A 78 4.95 15.18 -6.00
C PHE A 78 6.03 14.33 -5.29
N ASP A 79 7.01 13.84 -6.06
CA ASP A 79 8.04 12.89 -5.57
C ASP A 79 8.93 13.42 -4.43
N SER A 80 9.00 14.74 -4.22
CA SER A 80 9.84 15.31 -3.17
C SER A 80 9.18 15.33 -1.79
N LEU A 81 7.88 15.05 -1.69
CA LEU A 81 7.12 15.07 -0.44
C LEU A 81 7.30 13.77 0.37
N GLN A 82 8.49 13.53 0.90
CA GLN A 82 8.85 12.27 1.55
C GLN A 82 8.01 11.90 2.78
N THR A 83 7.44 12.88 3.48
CA THR A 83 6.60 12.68 4.68
C THR A 83 5.11 12.55 4.36
N VAL A 84 4.75 12.56 3.08
CA VAL A 84 3.38 12.50 2.59
C VAL A 84 3.26 11.28 1.69
N SER A 85 2.33 10.39 1.99
CA SER A 85 2.04 9.31 1.05
C SER A 85 1.18 9.83 -0.09
N VAL A 86 1.62 9.57 -1.32
CA VAL A 86 0.89 9.88 -2.56
C VAL A 86 0.77 8.58 -3.37
N LEU A 87 -0.44 8.03 -3.43
CA LEU A 87 -0.69 6.77 -4.12
C LEU A 87 -1.72 6.93 -5.23
N TYR A 88 -1.36 6.52 -6.43
CA TYR A 88 -2.31 6.38 -7.53
C TYR A 88 -3.06 5.05 -7.40
N SER A 89 -4.35 5.05 -7.74
CA SER A 89 -5.06 3.79 -7.95
C SER A 89 -4.39 3.02 -9.10
N PRO A 90 -4.38 1.66 -9.07
CA PRO A 90 -3.73 0.87 -10.13
C PRO A 90 -4.23 1.16 -11.56
N ASP A 91 -5.47 1.61 -11.70
CA ASP A 91 -6.11 2.04 -12.95
C ASP A 91 -6.04 3.56 -13.20
N SER A 92 -5.37 4.31 -12.33
CA SER A 92 -5.15 5.75 -12.43
C SER A 92 -6.43 6.60 -12.53
N VAL A 93 -7.54 6.15 -11.93
CA VAL A 93 -8.80 6.91 -11.89
C VAL A 93 -8.84 7.91 -10.72
N PHE A 94 -8.06 7.67 -9.68
CA PHE A 94 -7.84 8.63 -8.59
C PHE A 94 -6.43 8.47 -8.02
N ARG A 95 -6.05 9.42 -7.16
CA ARG A 95 -4.91 9.29 -6.26
C ARG A 95 -5.29 9.78 -4.88
N ILE A 96 -4.65 9.23 -3.86
CA ILE A 96 -4.87 9.57 -2.47
C ILE A 96 -3.59 10.13 -1.86
N PHE A 97 -3.76 11.24 -1.15
CA PHE A 97 -2.75 11.88 -0.32
C PHE A 97 -3.07 11.57 1.14
N THR A 98 -2.11 11.11 1.92
CA THR A 98 -2.26 10.96 3.37
C THR A 98 -0.98 11.36 4.10
N TRP A 99 -1.12 12.17 5.15
CA TRP A 99 -0.02 12.60 6.02
C TRP A 99 -0.51 12.74 7.46
N GLN A 100 0.42 12.78 8.40
CA GLN A 100 0.10 12.77 9.83
C GLN A 100 0.55 14.07 10.50
N LEU A 101 -0.28 14.59 11.38
CA LEU A 101 0.04 15.68 12.30
C LEU A 101 0.25 15.08 13.69
N VAL A 102 1.50 15.10 14.15
CA VAL A 102 1.84 14.66 15.51
C VAL A 102 1.54 15.82 16.46
N ILE A 103 0.45 15.77 17.22
CA ILE A 103 0.12 16.82 18.20
C ILE A 103 1.03 16.64 19.42
N ASN A 104 1.11 15.41 19.93
CA ASN A 104 2.06 14.95 20.93
C ASN A 104 2.23 13.41 20.79
N GLU A 105 3.03 12.80 21.65
CA GLU A 105 3.31 11.34 21.61
C GLU A 105 2.07 10.45 21.74
N ASN A 106 0.96 10.97 22.28
CA ASN A 106 -0.29 10.24 22.48
C ASN A 106 -1.41 10.63 21.52
N VAL A 107 -1.24 11.72 20.76
CA VAL A 107 -2.29 12.25 19.89
C VAL A 107 -1.68 12.54 18.53
N ILE A 108 -1.98 11.65 17.59
CA ILE A 108 -1.61 11.77 16.18
C ILE A 108 -2.91 11.87 15.40
N ARG A 109 -3.02 12.91 14.55
CA ARG A 109 -4.17 13.09 13.67
C ARG A 109 -3.76 12.81 12.24
N GLN A 110 -4.58 12.07 11.52
CA GLN A 110 -4.35 11.82 10.10
C GLN A 110 -5.11 12.84 9.26
N HIS A 111 -4.49 13.31 8.19
CA HIS A 111 -5.11 14.13 7.18
C HIS A 111 -4.98 13.44 5.83
N GLY A 112 -5.95 13.70 4.95
CA GLY A 112 -5.86 13.17 3.60
C GLY A 112 -6.78 13.86 2.61
N ALA A 113 -6.56 13.53 1.34
CA ALA A 113 -7.41 13.97 0.25
C ALA A 113 -7.38 12.95 -0.90
N ILE A 114 -8.53 12.72 -1.53
CA ILE A 114 -8.63 11.98 -2.78
C ILE A 114 -8.81 12.98 -3.91
N GLN A 115 -7.90 12.94 -4.89
CA GLN A 115 -8.08 13.66 -6.15
C GLN A 115 -8.51 12.68 -7.24
N MET A 116 -9.64 12.97 -7.88
CA MET A 116 -10.13 12.20 -9.02
C MET A 116 -9.44 12.69 -10.30
N LYS A 117 -9.18 11.76 -11.24
CA LYS A 117 -8.77 12.11 -12.60
C LYS A 117 -9.98 12.67 -13.36
N THR A 118 -9.83 13.86 -13.93
CA THR A 118 -10.85 14.50 -14.76
C THR A 118 -10.35 14.60 -16.20
N TYR A 119 -11.27 14.55 -17.17
CA TYR A 119 -10.93 14.63 -18.59
C TYR A 119 -10.40 16.02 -18.97
N ASP A 120 -11.02 17.07 -18.45
CA ASP A 120 -10.64 18.46 -18.72
C ASP A 120 -9.47 18.95 -17.86
N GLY A 121 -8.95 18.10 -16.95
CA GLY A 121 -7.88 18.43 -16.03
C GLY A 121 -8.29 19.35 -14.87
N SER A 122 -9.59 19.59 -14.67
CA SER A 122 -10.12 20.35 -13.53
C SER A 122 -9.96 19.59 -12.21
N LEU A 123 -9.97 20.32 -11.09
CA LEU A 123 -9.87 19.70 -9.77
C LEU A 123 -11.22 19.12 -9.33
N LYS A 124 -11.29 17.79 -9.18
CA LYS A 124 -12.30 17.10 -8.37
C LYS A 124 -11.61 16.48 -7.15
N LEU A 125 -11.94 16.98 -5.95
CA LEU A 125 -11.22 16.70 -4.71
C LEU A 125 -12.18 16.36 -3.57
N TYR A 126 -11.89 15.29 -2.84
CA TYR A 126 -12.53 14.93 -1.58
C TYR A 126 -11.54 15.09 -0.44
N GLY A 127 -11.74 16.08 0.43
CA GLY A 127 -10.96 16.20 1.67
C GLY A 127 -11.40 15.13 2.66
N LEU A 128 -10.44 14.43 3.28
CA LEU A 128 -10.70 13.39 4.26
C LEU A 128 -10.62 13.96 5.68
N ILE A 129 -11.71 13.86 6.42
CA ILE A 129 -11.82 14.31 7.80
C ILE A 129 -11.73 13.11 8.72
N ASP A 130 -10.62 13.02 9.45
CA ASP A 130 -10.37 11.97 10.42
C ASP A 130 -11.34 12.09 11.62
N LYS A 131 -12.09 11.01 11.86
CA LYS A 131 -13.05 10.85 12.95
C LYS A 131 -12.71 9.68 13.87
N SER A 132 -11.48 9.18 13.81
CA SER A 132 -11.03 8.04 14.63
C SER A 132 -11.25 8.29 16.13
N ASP A 133 -10.87 9.47 16.63
CA ASP A 133 -10.98 9.84 18.06
C ASP A 133 -12.41 9.89 18.60
N VAL A 134 -13.41 10.11 17.73
CA VAL A 134 -14.82 10.26 18.14
C VAL A 134 -15.68 9.06 17.73
N THR A 135 -15.07 8.06 17.10
CA THR A 135 -15.76 6.84 16.63
C THR A 135 -15.62 5.74 17.67
N SER A 136 -16.72 5.31 18.28
CA SER A 136 -16.70 4.33 19.37
C SER A 136 -16.16 2.95 18.95
N ASN A 137 -16.49 2.49 17.74
CA ASN A 137 -15.99 1.22 17.20
C ASN A 137 -15.48 1.41 15.77
N ILE A 138 -14.20 1.77 15.67
CA ILE A 138 -13.52 1.94 14.39
C ILE A 138 -13.42 0.65 13.57
N ALA A 139 -13.65 -0.55 14.09
CA ALA A 139 -13.59 -1.77 13.27
C ALA A 139 -14.88 -1.97 12.45
N ASP A 140 -16.01 -1.42 12.91
CA ASP A 140 -17.34 -1.70 12.35
C ASP A 140 -17.99 -0.50 11.64
N THR A 141 -17.48 0.71 11.82
CA THR A 141 -18.04 1.93 11.20
C THR A 141 -17.80 1.97 9.69
N ILE A 142 -18.83 2.22 8.88
CA ILE A 142 -18.67 2.59 7.47
C ILE A 142 -18.64 4.12 7.40
N GLY A 143 -17.63 4.67 6.73
CA GLY A 143 -17.40 6.12 6.65
C GLY A 143 -17.48 6.65 5.23
N ASN A 144 -17.68 7.96 5.09
CA ASN A 144 -17.42 8.69 3.85
C ASN A 144 -16.22 9.63 4.07
N HIS A 145 -15.95 10.54 3.13
CA HIS A 145 -14.84 11.49 3.28
C HIS A 145 -14.95 12.42 4.51
N ASN A 146 -16.14 12.64 5.09
CA ASN A 146 -16.32 13.46 6.31
C ASN A 146 -16.28 12.65 7.62
N GLY A 147 -16.24 11.31 7.51
CA GLY A 147 -16.24 10.34 8.60
C GLY A 147 -15.17 9.28 8.41
N TRP A 148 -14.00 9.70 7.92
CA TRP A 148 -12.90 8.82 7.56
C TRP A 148 -12.18 8.31 8.82
N ILE A 149 -11.75 7.04 8.82
CA ILE A 149 -10.87 6.50 9.85
C ILE A 149 -9.43 6.69 9.35
N GLY A 150 -8.71 7.59 10.02
CA GLY A 150 -7.40 8.05 9.61
C GLY A 150 -6.36 6.95 9.47
N ALA A 151 -5.65 6.94 8.35
CA ALA A 151 -4.45 6.14 8.15
C ALA A 151 -3.52 6.77 7.10
N ILE A 152 -2.22 6.50 7.21
CA ILE A 152 -1.24 6.72 6.14
C ILE A 152 -1.22 5.50 5.24
N TYR A 153 -1.77 5.61 4.04
CA TYR A 153 -1.81 4.48 3.11
C TYR A 153 -0.47 4.27 2.45
N TYR A 154 -0.02 3.03 2.33
CA TYR A 154 1.22 2.67 1.63
C TYR A 154 0.98 1.73 0.45
N LYS A 155 -0.24 1.22 0.27
CA LYS A 155 -0.60 0.39 -0.88
C LYS A 155 -2.08 0.49 -1.23
N ILE A 156 -2.37 0.46 -2.53
CA ILE A 156 -3.71 0.29 -3.10
C ILE A 156 -3.73 -0.98 -3.94
N ILE A 157 -4.73 -1.83 -3.71
CA ILE A 157 -4.96 -3.06 -4.46
C ILE A 157 -6.33 -2.90 -5.14
N ALA A 158 -6.33 -2.89 -6.47
CA ALA A 158 -7.58 -2.84 -7.23
C ALA A 158 -8.10 -4.26 -7.44
N LYS A 159 -9.36 -4.46 -7.07
CA LYS A 159 -10.12 -5.68 -7.34
C LYS A 159 -11.40 -5.32 -8.05
N ARG A 160 -11.86 -6.20 -8.93
CA ARG A 160 -13.15 -6.07 -9.58
C ARG A 160 -14.02 -7.26 -9.16
N SER A 161 -15.26 -6.97 -8.82
CA SER A 161 -16.27 -8.01 -8.63
C SER A 161 -17.56 -7.52 -9.27
N SER A 162 -18.14 -8.36 -10.13
CA SER A 162 -19.24 -7.95 -11.01
C SER A 162 -18.87 -6.67 -11.80
N ASN A 163 -19.71 -5.64 -11.77
CA ASN A 163 -19.49 -4.36 -12.46
C ASN A 163 -18.94 -3.26 -11.54
N GLN A 164 -18.44 -3.60 -10.35
CA GLN A 164 -17.93 -2.62 -9.39
C GLN A 164 -16.42 -2.81 -9.17
N ASN A 165 -15.69 -1.69 -9.17
CA ASN A 165 -14.30 -1.64 -8.73
C ASN A 165 -14.25 -1.41 -7.21
N TYR A 166 -13.35 -2.13 -6.56
CA TYR A 166 -13.03 -2.06 -5.14
C TYR A 166 -11.54 -1.78 -4.99
N TYR A 167 -11.19 -0.80 -4.17
CA TYR A 167 -9.81 -0.41 -3.92
C TYR A 167 -9.49 -0.73 -2.47
N THR A 168 -8.74 -1.80 -2.25
CA THR A 168 -8.29 -2.14 -0.90
C THR A 168 -7.07 -1.31 -0.57
N LEU A 169 -7.15 -0.55 0.52
CA LEU A 169 -6.12 0.32 1.03
C LEU A 169 -5.43 -0.38 2.20
N LEU A 170 -4.10 -0.45 2.15
CA LEU A 170 -3.30 -0.87 3.29
C LEU A 170 -2.71 0.39 3.94
N GLY A 171 -3.05 0.60 5.21
CA GLY A 171 -2.72 1.80 5.96
C GLY A 171 -1.91 1.53 7.22
N PHE A 172 -1.20 2.55 7.66
CA PHE A 172 -0.50 2.63 8.93
C PHE A 172 -1.08 3.78 9.76
N ASP A 173 -1.32 3.52 11.04
CA ASP A 173 -1.71 4.54 12.01
C ASP A 173 -0.76 4.45 13.21
N GLU A 174 -0.12 5.58 13.54
CA GLU A 174 0.79 5.71 14.66
C GLU A 174 0.07 5.48 16.01
N ASN A 175 -1.26 5.68 16.07
CA ASN A 175 -2.13 5.45 17.22
C ASN A 175 -1.75 6.25 18.48
N ASN A 176 -0.84 5.75 19.31
CA ASN A 176 -0.41 6.39 20.56
C ASN A 176 0.98 5.92 21.00
N ILE A 177 1.51 6.40 22.12
CA ILE A 177 2.88 6.09 22.58
C ILE A 177 3.15 4.58 22.77
N ARG A 178 2.13 3.75 23.05
CA ARG A 178 2.31 2.34 23.41
C ARG A 178 2.20 1.38 22.23
N SER A 179 1.49 1.76 21.18
CA SER A 179 1.09 0.84 20.11
C SER A 179 0.98 1.54 18.78
N SER A 180 1.07 0.78 17.71
CA SER A 180 0.74 1.22 16.35
C SER A 180 -0.30 0.29 15.74
N ARG A 181 -0.91 0.72 14.64
CA ARG A 181 -1.90 -0.04 13.91
C ARG A 181 -1.52 -0.16 12.44
N LYS A 182 -1.80 -1.32 11.86
CA LYS A 182 -1.96 -1.48 10.42
C LYS A 182 -3.41 -1.78 10.11
N ILE A 183 -3.95 -1.15 9.08
CA ILE A 183 -5.36 -1.18 8.72
C ILE A 183 -5.51 -1.72 7.30
N ILE A 184 -6.49 -2.59 7.10
CA ILE A 184 -6.98 -2.96 5.77
C ILE A 184 -8.40 -2.45 5.68
N GLU A 185 -8.67 -1.60 4.70
CA GLU A 185 -10.03 -1.17 4.41
C GLU A 185 -10.28 -1.10 2.92
N VAL A 186 -11.55 -1.20 2.54
CA VAL A 186 -11.96 -1.14 1.15
C VAL A 186 -12.60 0.22 0.90
N LEU A 187 -12.06 0.93 -0.08
CA LEU A 187 -12.63 2.13 -0.68
C LEU A 187 -13.42 1.73 -1.94
N ASN A 188 -14.64 2.22 -2.05
CA ASN A 188 -15.39 2.25 -3.30
C ASN A 188 -16.01 3.64 -3.49
N PHE A 189 -16.60 3.86 -4.67
CA PHE A 189 -17.31 5.10 -4.97
C PHE A 189 -18.77 4.77 -5.24
N ILE A 190 -19.66 5.39 -4.45
CA ILE A 190 -21.11 5.24 -4.58
C ILE A 190 -21.66 6.62 -4.93
N ASN A 191 -22.34 6.74 -6.06
CA ASN A 191 -22.80 8.04 -6.60
C ASN A 191 -21.65 9.06 -6.66
N ASP A 192 -20.48 8.61 -7.15
CA ASP A 192 -19.23 9.37 -7.22
C ASP A 192 -18.59 9.78 -5.88
N GLU A 193 -19.19 9.48 -4.73
CA GLU A 193 -18.64 9.80 -3.40
C GLU A 193 -17.82 8.63 -2.84
N PRO A 194 -16.66 8.89 -2.22
CA PRO A 194 -15.85 7.85 -1.60
C PRO A 194 -16.51 7.29 -0.34
N VAL A 195 -16.58 5.96 -0.25
CA VAL A 195 -17.09 5.21 0.90
C VAL A 195 -16.02 4.23 1.37
N PHE A 196 -15.72 4.29 2.68
CA PHE A 196 -14.65 3.55 3.34
C PHE A 196 -15.22 2.48 4.27
N GLY A 197 -14.76 1.25 4.07
CA GLY A 197 -15.20 0.08 4.81
C GLY A 197 -16.51 -0.50 4.28
N GLY A 198 -16.87 -1.66 4.82
CA GLY A 198 -18.07 -2.40 4.42
C GLY A 198 -17.90 -3.88 4.71
N ARG A 199 -18.91 -4.69 4.37
CA ARG A 199 -18.92 -6.13 4.64
C ARG A 199 -18.07 -6.92 3.64
N TYR A 200 -16.79 -6.57 3.59
CA TYR A 200 -15.81 -7.13 2.66
C TYR A 200 -14.90 -8.17 3.30
N PHE A 201 -14.91 -8.34 4.62
CA PHE A 201 -14.11 -9.35 5.30
C PHE A 201 -14.99 -10.56 5.67
N SER A 202 -14.59 -11.75 5.25
CA SER A 202 -15.26 -13.02 5.56
C SER A 202 -14.33 -13.92 6.36
N TYR A 203 -14.86 -14.50 7.44
CA TYR A 203 -14.19 -15.48 8.29
C TYR A 203 -14.97 -16.80 8.30
N GLU A 204 -15.69 -17.08 7.21
CA GLU A 204 -16.60 -18.23 7.13
C GLU A 204 -15.89 -19.59 7.16
N ASN A 205 -14.60 -19.61 6.82
CA ASN A 205 -13.77 -20.81 6.83
C ASN A 205 -12.96 -20.98 8.13
N ASP A 206 -13.09 -20.05 9.09
CA ASP A 206 -12.37 -20.10 10.35
C ASP A 206 -13.04 -21.11 11.29
N GLY A 207 -12.23 -21.80 12.10
CA GLY A 207 -12.74 -22.73 13.11
C GLY A 207 -13.52 -22.03 14.23
N VAL A 208 -13.25 -20.73 14.43
CA VAL A 208 -13.90 -19.89 15.44
C VAL A 208 -14.71 -18.80 14.74
N PHE A 209 -15.99 -18.69 15.10
CA PHE A 209 -16.84 -17.64 14.58
C PHE A 209 -16.27 -16.25 14.92
N LYS A 210 -16.06 -15.44 13.88
CA LYS A 210 -15.69 -14.03 13.99
C LYS A 210 -16.79 -13.18 13.37
N SER A 211 -17.19 -12.11 14.07
CA SER A 211 -18.14 -11.16 13.50
C SER A 211 -17.54 -10.50 12.27
N ALA A 212 -18.37 -10.26 11.26
CA ALA A 212 -17.96 -9.45 10.12
C ALA A 212 -17.56 -8.06 10.61
N ARG A 213 -16.47 -7.51 10.06
CA ARG A 213 -15.98 -6.17 10.36
C ARG A 213 -16.00 -5.30 9.10
N SER A 214 -16.11 -4.00 9.29
CA SER A 214 -16.05 -3.03 8.18
C SER A 214 -14.61 -2.79 7.71
N ARG A 215 -13.64 -2.97 8.60
CA ARG A 215 -12.20 -2.93 8.32
C ARG A 215 -11.43 -3.91 9.23
N TYR A 216 -10.29 -4.39 8.74
CA TYR A 216 -9.36 -5.15 9.56
C TYR A 216 -8.37 -4.21 10.22
N ILE A 217 -8.15 -4.38 11.52
CA ILE A 217 -7.24 -3.55 12.32
C ILE A 217 -6.30 -4.48 13.09
N MET A 218 -5.02 -4.36 12.78
CA MET A 218 -3.93 -5.04 13.46
C MET A 218 -3.23 -4.05 14.37
N GLU A 219 -3.59 -4.03 15.65
CA GLU A 219 -2.92 -3.23 16.69
C GLU A 219 -1.84 -4.06 17.37
N TYR A 220 -0.63 -3.51 17.47
CA TYR A 220 0.56 -4.20 17.97
C TYR A 220 1.44 -3.27 18.81
N LYS A 221 2.36 -3.86 19.57
CA LYS A 221 3.38 -3.16 20.37
C LYS A 221 4.18 -2.19 19.49
N LYS A 222 4.42 -0.98 19.97
CA LYS A 222 5.26 0.01 19.26
C LYS A 222 6.60 -0.64 18.87
N GLU A 223 7.12 -0.31 17.68
CA GLU A 223 8.40 -0.82 17.13
C GLU A 223 8.44 -2.31 16.75
N ALA A 224 7.44 -3.13 17.09
CA ALA A 224 7.45 -4.56 16.75
C ALA A 224 7.35 -4.85 15.25
N GLY A 225 6.74 -3.93 14.48
CA GLY A 225 6.75 -3.95 13.01
C GLY A 225 6.21 -5.22 12.29
N PRO A 226 5.17 -5.92 12.79
CA PRO A 226 4.69 -7.17 12.18
C PRO A 226 4.22 -6.96 10.74
N ARG A 227 4.36 -7.97 9.89
CA ARG A 227 4.05 -7.88 8.46
C ARG A 227 2.56 -7.73 8.21
N LEU A 228 2.22 -6.78 7.34
CA LEU A 228 0.94 -6.69 6.65
C LEU A 228 1.25 -6.17 5.26
N ASN A 229 1.09 -6.99 4.23
CA ASN A 229 1.38 -6.57 2.86
C ASN A 229 0.67 -7.46 1.85
N TYR A 230 0.42 -6.93 0.66
CA TYR A 230 -0.10 -7.73 -0.45
C TYR A 230 1.01 -8.38 -1.25
N ASP A 231 0.90 -9.69 -1.39
CA ASP A 231 1.73 -10.56 -2.20
C ASP A 231 1.05 -10.76 -3.57
N LYS A 232 1.75 -10.37 -4.64
CA LYS A 232 1.21 -10.42 -6.01
C LYS A 232 1.20 -11.84 -6.57
N GLU A 233 2.13 -12.70 -6.16
CA GLU A 233 2.25 -14.06 -6.68
C GLU A 233 1.19 -14.96 -6.07
N LEU A 234 0.96 -14.81 -4.76
CA LEU A 234 -0.09 -15.52 -4.04
C LEU A 234 -1.48 -14.93 -4.27
N ASP A 235 -1.57 -13.71 -4.80
CA ASP A 235 -2.79 -12.91 -4.89
C ASP A 235 -3.53 -12.78 -3.54
N MET A 236 -2.78 -12.52 -2.48
CA MET A 236 -3.28 -12.47 -1.10
C MET A 236 -2.68 -11.31 -0.32
N ILE A 237 -3.45 -10.77 0.61
CA ILE A 237 -2.91 -9.91 1.67
C ILE A 237 -2.37 -10.84 2.75
N ILE A 238 -1.06 -10.80 2.98
CA ILE A 238 -0.38 -11.56 4.02
C ILE A 238 -0.34 -10.74 5.29
N VAL A 239 -0.72 -11.37 6.40
CA VAL A 239 -0.77 -10.77 7.73
C VAL A 239 -0.03 -11.68 8.69
N GLU A 240 0.91 -11.13 9.44
CA GLU A 240 1.61 -11.89 10.48
C GLU A 240 0.69 -12.12 11.69
N HIS A 241 0.72 -13.35 12.21
CA HIS A 241 0.00 -13.69 13.43
C HIS A 241 0.63 -12.96 14.61
N LEU A 242 -0.21 -12.56 15.57
CA LEU A 242 0.22 -11.75 16.70
C LEU A 242 0.04 -12.48 18.03
N VAL A 243 1.14 -12.57 18.78
CA VAL A 243 1.18 -13.16 20.12
C VAL A 243 1.63 -12.13 21.16
N SER A 244 1.19 -12.30 22.41
CA SER A 244 1.61 -11.42 23.50
C SER A 244 2.94 -11.88 24.09
N GLU A 245 3.96 -11.03 24.07
CA GLU A 245 5.26 -11.31 24.70
C GLU A 245 5.18 -11.39 26.24
N SER A 246 4.07 -10.94 26.83
CA SER A 246 3.84 -10.89 28.29
C SER A 246 2.62 -11.71 28.74
N ASN A 247 2.13 -12.60 27.87
CA ASN A 247 0.95 -13.44 28.11
C ASN A 247 -0.32 -12.65 28.49
N GLN A 248 -0.49 -11.46 27.90
CA GLN A 248 -1.62 -10.55 28.11
C GLN A 248 -2.26 -10.16 26.77
N PRO A 249 -2.88 -11.10 26.02
CA PRO A 249 -3.34 -10.90 24.64
C PRO A 249 -4.44 -9.82 24.47
N ASN A 250 -5.12 -9.46 25.56
CA ASN A 250 -6.08 -8.35 25.58
C ASN A 250 -5.42 -6.98 25.57
N LYS A 251 -4.14 -6.88 25.94
CA LYS A 251 -3.35 -5.64 25.87
C LYS A 251 -2.62 -5.59 24.54
N LYS A 252 -3.19 -4.88 23.57
CA LYS A 252 -2.68 -4.82 22.20
C LYS A 252 -1.25 -4.30 22.07
N TRP A 253 -0.83 -3.42 22.98
CA TRP A 253 0.56 -2.94 23.08
C TRP A 253 1.58 -4.00 23.56
N THR A 254 1.17 -5.24 23.79
CA THR A 254 2.07 -6.37 24.11
C THR A 254 2.22 -7.34 22.93
N LEU A 255 1.49 -7.11 21.84
CA LEU A 255 1.43 -8.03 20.72
C LEU A 255 2.60 -7.81 19.77
N ILE A 256 3.29 -8.89 19.42
CA ILE A 256 4.40 -8.95 18.46
C ILE A 256 4.12 -10.04 17.43
N GLY A 257 4.78 -9.96 16.27
CA GLY A 257 4.74 -11.03 15.28
C GLY A 257 5.50 -12.27 15.78
N ASP A 258 4.97 -13.46 15.50
CA ASP A 258 5.62 -14.74 15.82
C ASP A 258 6.22 -15.47 14.62
N GLY A 259 6.12 -14.87 13.42
CA GLY A 259 6.59 -15.45 12.17
C GLY A 259 5.60 -16.39 11.47
N ASP A 260 4.47 -16.73 12.09
CA ASP A 260 3.37 -17.42 11.41
C ASP A 260 2.54 -16.41 10.61
N TYR A 261 1.97 -16.86 9.49
CA TYR A 261 1.26 -16.00 8.56
C TYR A 261 -0.16 -16.49 8.28
N GLU A 262 -1.10 -15.60 8.56
CA GLU A 262 -2.48 -15.60 8.08
C GLU A 262 -2.56 -14.83 6.77
N GLY A 263 -3.72 -14.87 6.13
CA GLY A 263 -3.95 -14.07 4.95
C GLY A 263 -5.40 -13.78 4.63
N PHE A 264 -5.58 -12.92 3.64
CA PHE A 264 -6.87 -12.65 3.03
C PHE A 264 -6.77 -12.84 1.52
N LYS A 265 -7.67 -13.67 0.97
CA LYS A 265 -7.79 -13.91 -0.47
C LYS A 265 -9.06 -13.28 -1.01
N TRP A 266 -8.97 -12.59 -2.14
CA TRP A 266 -10.15 -11.96 -2.75
C TRP A 266 -11.01 -12.99 -3.48
N MET A 267 -12.24 -13.22 -3.00
CA MET A 267 -13.21 -14.15 -3.56
C MET A 267 -14.61 -13.54 -3.47
N ASN A 268 -15.35 -13.54 -4.59
CA ASN A 268 -16.76 -13.12 -4.64
C ASN A 268 -17.05 -11.75 -3.99
N GLY A 269 -16.17 -10.77 -4.20
CA GLY A 269 -16.33 -9.42 -3.68
C GLY A 269 -15.92 -9.25 -2.21
N LYS A 270 -15.25 -10.25 -1.62
CA LYS A 270 -14.79 -10.24 -0.24
C LYS A 270 -13.34 -10.72 -0.14
N TRP A 271 -12.64 -10.19 0.85
CA TRP A 271 -11.42 -10.74 1.43
C TRP A 271 -11.79 -11.86 2.39
N VAL A 272 -11.65 -13.10 1.93
CA VAL A 272 -11.87 -14.31 2.73
C VAL A 272 -10.59 -14.64 3.48
N HIS A 273 -10.70 -14.81 4.79
CA HIS A 273 -9.59 -15.13 5.67
C HIS A 273 -9.05 -16.54 5.41
N VAL A 274 -7.73 -16.68 5.58
CA VAL A 274 -6.96 -17.92 5.46
C VAL A 274 -6.09 -18.02 6.71
N GLU A 275 -6.45 -18.94 7.63
CA GLU A 275 -5.78 -19.08 8.94
C GLU A 275 -4.30 -19.47 8.82
N LYS A 276 -3.91 -20.19 7.78
CA LYS A 276 -2.52 -20.61 7.58
C LYS A 276 -2.15 -20.53 6.11
N VAL A 277 -1.29 -19.57 5.77
CA VAL A 277 -0.84 -19.36 4.38
C VAL A 277 0.26 -20.36 3.99
N PHE A 278 1.20 -20.63 4.90
CA PHE A 278 2.33 -21.52 4.62
C PHE A 278 2.19 -22.81 5.43
N ASN A 279 2.11 -23.94 4.72
CA ASN A 279 1.98 -25.28 5.30
C ASN A 279 3.33 -26.02 5.38
N VAL A 280 4.46 -25.31 5.34
CA VAL A 280 5.77 -25.96 5.42
C VAL A 280 6.01 -26.43 6.85
N MET A 281 5.58 -27.66 7.13
CA MET A 281 6.21 -28.44 8.18
C MET A 281 7.55 -28.90 7.64
N THR A 282 8.65 -28.44 8.23
CA THR A 282 9.90 -29.19 8.15
C THR A 282 9.58 -30.56 8.76
N PRO A 283 9.70 -31.69 8.03
CA PRO A 283 9.53 -33.00 8.64
C PRO A 283 10.46 -33.11 9.87
N ASP A 284 9.96 -33.70 10.96
CA ASP A 284 10.77 -33.88 12.17
C ASP A 284 12.15 -34.48 11.80
N GLY A 285 13.22 -33.77 12.19
CA GLY A 285 14.60 -34.16 11.87
C GLY A 285 15.21 -33.56 10.60
N GLN A 286 14.49 -32.73 9.83
CA GLN A 286 15.02 -32.01 8.65
C GLN A 286 15.23 -30.51 8.89
N ALA A 287 15.40 -30.08 10.14
CA ALA A 287 15.87 -28.73 10.41
C ALA A 287 17.19 -28.50 9.63
N PRO A 288 17.35 -27.38 8.90
CA PRO A 288 18.60 -27.11 8.21
C PRO A 288 19.73 -27.09 9.23
N VAL A 289 20.56 -28.13 9.22
CA VAL A 289 21.79 -28.14 10.02
C VAL A 289 22.72 -27.08 9.44
N PRO A 290 23.30 -26.20 10.28
CA PRO A 290 24.36 -25.32 9.82
C PRO A 290 25.40 -26.17 9.09
N ASN A 291 25.76 -25.78 7.88
CA ASN A 291 26.85 -26.40 7.15
C ASN A 291 28.10 -25.54 7.37
N PRO A 292 28.88 -25.74 8.46
CA PRO A 292 30.01 -24.90 8.76
C PRO A 292 31.02 -24.94 7.60
N ILE A 293 31.48 -23.74 7.23
CA ILE A 293 32.52 -23.54 6.22
C ILE A 293 33.87 -24.03 6.74
N ARG A 294 34.01 -24.21 8.06
CA ARG A 294 35.21 -24.73 8.69
C ARG A 294 35.05 -26.20 9.09
N ASP A 295 36.13 -26.95 8.93
CA ASP A 295 36.24 -28.31 9.43
C ASP A 295 36.32 -28.35 10.98
N PRO A 296 36.17 -29.53 11.63
CA PRO A 296 36.28 -29.66 13.08
C PRO A 296 37.64 -29.26 13.66
N SER A 297 38.67 -29.13 12.82
CA SER A 297 40.02 -28.68 13.19
C SER A 297 40.21 -27.17 13.01
N GLY A 298 39.19 -26.44 12.56
CA GLY A 298 39.17 -24.99 12.41
C GLY A 298 39.67 -24.48 11.06
N ASN A 299 40.01 -25.35 10.11
CA ASN A 299 40.47 -24.94 8.77
C ASN A 299 39.28 -24.65 7.86
N LEU A 300 39.44 -23.71 6.93
CA LEU A 300 38.44 -23.39 5.93
C LEU A 300 38.37 -24.50 4.88
N ASP A 301 37.16 -25.00 4.60
CA ASP A 301 36.91 -25.97 3.53
C ASP A 301 36.74 -25.24 2.20
N GLU A 302 37.81 -25.23 1.39
CA GLU A 302 37.87 -24.54 0.10
C GLU A 302 36.83 -25.05 -0.92
N ASN A 303 36.34 -26.29 -0.77
CA ASN A 303 35.31 -26.83 -1.65
C ASN A 303 33.93 -26.22 -1.37
N LYS A 304 33.70 -25.73 -0.15
CA LYS A 304 32.44 -25.05 0.23
C LYS A 304 32.44 -23.55 -0.11
N LEU A 305 33.59 -22.99 -0.48
CA LEU A 305 33.74 -21.59 -0.90
C LEU A 305 33.50 -21.38 -2.40
N LYS A 306 33.66 -22.43 -3.21
CA LYS A 306 33.28 -22.44 -4.62
C LYS A 306 31.78 -22.68 -4.71
N GLY A 307 30.99 -21.60 -4.76
CA GLY A 307 29.54 -21.68 -4.95
C GLY A 307 29.20 -22.59 -6.13
N ALA A 308 28.08 -23.32 -6.02
CA ALA A 308 27.62 -24.32 -7.01
C ALA A 308 27.81 -23.81 -8.45
N GLU A 309 28.76 -24.40 -9.18
CA GLU A 309 28.83 -24.22 -10.62
C GLU A 309 27.54 -24.79 -11.22
N GLU A 310 26.76 -23.94 -11.90
CA GLU A 310 25.57 -24.40 -12.62
C GLU A 310 25.96 -25.51 -13.61
N PRO A 311 25.28 -26.66 -13.62
CA PRO A 311 25.59 -27.72 -14.56
C PRO A 311 25.26 -27.24 -15.98
N VAL A 312 26.28 -27.20 -16.83
CA VAL A 312 26.15 -26.92 -18.26
C VAL A 312 25.17 -27.92 -18.88
N PRO A 313 24.13 -27.48 -19.63
CA PRO A 313 23.18 -28.41 -20.23
C PRO A 313 23.85 -29.28 -21.29
N ALA A 314 23.65 -30.59 -21.20
CA ALA A 314 24.15 -31.56 -22.16
C ALA A 314 23.54 -31.32 -23.56
N LYS A 315 24.40 -31.21 -24.59
CA LYS A 315 23.98 -31.10 -26.00
C LYS A 315 23.10 -32.29 -26.42
N PRO A 316 22.08 -32.09 -27.27
CA PRO A 316 21.26 -33.19 -27.77
C PRO A 316 22.12 -34.12 -28.65
N LYS A 317 22.09 -35.43 -28.37
CA LYS A 317 22.61 -36.45 -29.29
C LYS A 317 21.81 -36.40 -30.59
N GLY A 318 22.49 -36.07 -31.69
CA GLY A 318 21.93 -36.19 -33.03
C GLY A 318 21.49 -37.63 -33.32
N LYS A 319 20.30 -37.77 -33.90
CA LYS A 319 19.91 -39.00 -34.60
C LYS A 319 20.84 -39.15 -35.81
N GLY A 320 21.66 -40.18 -35.79
CA GLY A 320 22.36 -40.67 -36.98
C GLY A 320 21.44 -41.59 -37.76
N ASP A 321 21.38 -41.36 -39.06
CA ASP A 321 20.73 -42.19 -40.06
C ASP A 321 21.30 -43.62 -40.07
N ASN A 322 20.40 -44.59 -40.17
CA ASN A 322 20.53 -45.80 -40.98
C ASN A 322 19.16 -46.46 -41.16
#